data_AF-V9XPB7-F1
#
_entry.id   AF-V9XPB7-F1
#
_cell.length_a   1.000
_cell.length_b   1.000
_cell.length_c   1.000
_cell.angle_alpha   90.00
_cell.angle_beta   90.00
_cell.angle_gamma   90.00
#
_symmetry.space_group_name_H-M   'P 1'
#
loop_
_entity.id
_entity.type
_entity.pdbx_description
1 polymer ?
#
loop_
_entity_poly.entity_id
_entity_poly.type
_entity_poly.pdbx_seq_one_letter_code
_entity_poly.pdbx_strand_id
1 'polypeptide(L)'
;MQCIYCGAKSAVEKTRPTADGIEVVRYRRCQEERTHSWQTTETINGHRLDDLYVLRTGDQRPLHQWSEDKLRSDLVESALDQLTPTEVEAIVGEVVVGLTRKVRQPGDQSMVLKTQLRQVRHRPKDVYAIKDTDIRDEVEQCLRKREHDMIRVLYSLAVRGRVLRSRQNEVLDNSGWHRAEDVLEWLYLDDNYPHLQPARFPRREAVYEEIWTPEANGMDPVFVRKKPRSGRSTPLAFVKDQFVASIEKAVLGRPNAAALAQYVSWFVLRQLTGQRTVSSSQLGVGVLDCLRRVDDIAYLRWATVMKEIDSVEEFHDEAIALVLHPSPRLAFADRIARPIETTRRPPER
;
A
#
# COMPACT_ATOMS: atom_id res chain seq x y z
N MET A 1 -34.08 14.73 -21.85
CA MET A 1 -33.55 16.04 -22.30
C MET A 1 -34.65 16.86 -22.94
N GLN A 2 -34.55 18.18 -22.88
CA GLN A 2 -35.44 19.12 -23.57
C GLN A 2 -34.97 19.35 -25.01
N CYS A 3 -35.90 19.79 -25.87
CA CYS A 3 -35.65 20.21 -27.22
C CYS A 3 -34.78 21.46 -27.23
N ILE A 4 -33.65 21.41 -27.94
CA ILE A 4 -32.69 22.52 -28.01
C ILE A 4 -33.23 23.73 -28.81
N TYR A 5 -34.31 23.52 -29.57
CA TYR A 5 -34.93 24.56 -30.40
C TYR A 5 -36.08 25.28 -29.68
N CYS A 6 -36.93 24.54 -28.94
CA CYS A 6 -38.15 25.10 -28.34
C CYS A 6 -38.35 24.78 -26.85
N GLY A 7 -37.46 24.03 -26.21
CA GLY A 7 -37.54 23.70 -24.78
C GLY A 7 -38.54 22.59 -24.39
N ALA A 8 -39.39 22.13 -25.31
CA ALA A 8 -40.34 21.04 -25.08
C ALA A 8 -39.66 19.68 -24.81
N LYS A 9 -40.41 18.63 -24.43
CA LYS A 9 -39.84 17.29 -24.22
C LYS A 9 -39.36 16.65 -25.54
N SER A 10 -38.31 15.83 -25.45
CA SER A 10 -37.75 15.09 -26.58
C SER A 10 -37.83 13.58 -26.36
N ALA A 11 -37.98 12.83 -27.45
CA ALA A 11 -37.88 11.36 -27.48
C ALA A 11 -36.63 10.92 -28.24
N VAL A 12 -36.09 9.75 -27.90
CA VAL A 12 -34.98 9.12 -28.63
C VAL A 12 -35.58 8.23 -29.71
N GLU A 13 -35.22 8.48 -30.97
CA GLU A 13 -35.71 7.70 -32.11
C GLU A 13 -34.74 6.59 -32.51
N LYS A 14 -33.44 6.88 -32.45
CA LYS A 14 -32.40 5.96 -32.87
C LYS A 14 -31.18 6.12 -31.99
N THR A 15 -30.58 4.99 -31.63
CA THR A 15 -29.34 4.94 -30.87
C THR A 15 -28.29 4.27 -31.74
N ARG A 16 -27.13 4.90 -31.92
CA ARG A 16 -25.96 4.32 -32.61
C ARG A 16 -24.77 4.29 -31.65
N PRO A 17 -24.11 3.14 -31.45
CA PRO A 17 -22.86 3.09 -30.71
C PRO A 17 -21.76 3.83 -31.49
N THR A 18 -20.86 4.52 -30.80
CA THR A 18 -19.59 4.97 -31.38
C THR A 18 -18.62 3.80 -31.54
N ALA A 19 -17.57 3.97 -32.36
CA ALA A 19 -16.58 2.91 -32.64
C ALA A 19 -15.92 2.36 -31.36
N ASP A 20 -15.75 3.23 -30.35
CA ASP A 20 -15.13 2.88 -29.07
C ASP A 20 -16.09 2.18 -28.10
N GLY A 21 -17.40 2.15 -28.40
CA GLY A 21 -18.45 1.56 -27.56
C GLY A 21 -18.74 2.30 -26.25
N ILE A 22 -18.07 3.44 -26.02
CA ILE A 22 -18.14 4.26 -24.79
C ILE A 22 -19.35 5.21 -24.82
N GLU A 23 -19.66 5.71 -26.01
CA GLU A 23 -20.69 6.69 -26.23
C GLU A 23 -21.74 6.16 -27.20
N VAL A 24 -22.97 6.65 -27.04
CA VAL A 24 -24.01 6.53 -28.03
C VAL A 24 -24.33 7.89 -28.59
N VAL A 25 -24.41 7.91 -29.91
CA VAL A 25 -25.10 8.97 -30.62
C VAL A 25 -26.59 8.64 -30.57
N ARG A 26 -27.35 9.44 -29.83
CA ARG A 26 -28.81 9.36 -29.78
C ARG A 26 -29.40 10.41 -30.72
N TYR A 27 -30.14 9.95 -31.72
CA TYR A 27 -30.97 10.80 -32.56
C TYR A 27 -32.27 11.07 -31.83
N ARG A 28 -32.53 12.35 -31.57
CA ARG A 28 -33.67 12.83 -30.79
C ARG A 28 -34.61 13.64 -31.65
N ARG A 29 -35.91 13.53 -31.36
CA ARG A 29 -36.98 14.32 -31.98
C ARG A 29 -37.82 15.00 -30.90
N CYS A 30 -38.25 16.22 -31.16
CA CYS A 30 -39.17 16.93 -30.27
C CYS A 30 -40.56 16.25 -30.28
N GLN A 31 -41.21 16.21 -29.12
CA GLN A 31 -42.54 15.61 -29.00
C GLN A 31 -43.67 16.56 -29.42
N GLU A 32 -43.42 17.87 -29.51
CA GLU A 32 -44.42 18.88 -29.89
C GLU A 32 -44.28 19.37 -31.34
N GLU A 33 -43.05 19.47 -31.86
CA GLU A 33 -42.77 19.96 -33.20
C GLU A 33 -41.96 18.95 -34.00
N ARG A 34 -42.56 18.35 -35.04
CA ARG A 34 -41.99 17.21 -35.77
C ARG A 34 -40.76 17.57 -36.59
N THR A 35 -40.59 18.84 -36.95
CA THR A 35 -39.44 19.33 -37.71
C THR A 35 -38.15 19.42 -36.87
N HIS A 36 -38.27 19.47 -35.53
CA HIS A 36 -37.12 19.55 -34.64
C HIS A 36 -36.48 18.18 -34.40
N SER A 37 -35.27 17.99 -34.94
CA SER A 37 -34.45 16.81 -34.69
C SER A 37 -32.98 17.18 -34.52
N TRP A 38 -32.27 16.46 -33.65
CA TRP A 38 -30.84 16.66 -33.40
C TRP A 38 -30.21 15.38 -32.88
N GLN A 39 -28.89 15.38 -32.78
CA GLN A 39 -28.13 14.28 -32.18
C GLN A 39 -27.48 14.74 -30.88
N THR A 40 -27.42 13.84 -29.91
CA THR A 40 -26.65 14.01 -28.68
C THR A 40 -25.68 12.85 -28.53
N THR A 41 -24.49 13.16 -28.04
CA THR A 41 -23.52 12.14 -27.61
C THR A 41 -23.72 11.91 -26.13
N GLU A 42 -24.03 10.68 -25.73
CA GLU A 42 -24.34 10.29 -24.36
C GLU A 42 -23.55 9.04 -23.99
N THR A 43 -23.01 8.97 -22.78
CA THR A 43 -22.29 7.78 -22.31
C THR A 43 -23.28 6.63 -22.08
N ILE A 44 -23.02 5.44 -22.62
CA ILE A 44 -23.84 4.26 -22.33
C ILE A 44 -23.47 3.77 -20.93
N ASN A 45 -24.32 4.04 -19.94
CA ASN A 45 -24.40 3.30 -18.66
C ASN A 45 -23.06 2.77 -18.09
N GLY A 46 -22.09 3.65 -17.88
CA GLY A 46 -20.82 3.28 -17.27
C GLY A 46 -20.11 4.51 -16.75
N HIS A 47 -19.51 4.40 -15.57
CA HIS A 47 -18.64 5.44 -15.06
C HIS A 47 -17.31 5.42 -15.84
N ARG A 48 -16.68 6.58 -16.04
CA ARG A 48 -15.28 6.61 -16.47
C ARG A 48 -14.40 6.46 -15.24
N LEU A 49 -13.35 5.65 -15.32
CA LEU A 49 -12.41 5.46 -14.21
C LEU A 49 -11.81 6.80 -13.74
N ASP A 50 -11.48 7.69 -14.68
CA ASP A 50 -10.97 9.04 -14.41
C ASP A 50 -11.90 9.91 -13.55
N ASP A 51 -13.21 9.66 -13.59
CA ASP A 51 -14.21 10.44 -12.85
C ASP A 51 -14.47 9.87 -11.44
N LEU A 52 -13.86 8.74 -11.10
CA LEU A 52 -14.10 8.02 -9.86
C LEU A 52 -13.13 8.45 -8.77
N TYR A 53 -13.62 8.38 -7.54
CA TYR A 53 -12.79 8.50 -6.34
C TYR A 53 -12.38 7.12 -5.82
N VAL A 54 -11.32 7.08 -5.01
CA VAL A 54 -10.94 5.88 -4.28
C VAL A 54 -11.53 5.94 -2.87
N LEU A 55 -12.30 4.92 -2.51
CA LEU A 55 -12.83 4.70 -1.18
C LEU A 55 -12.01 3.62 -0.49
N ARG A 56 -11.30 3.97 0.59
CA ARG A 56 -10.56 2.98 1.36
C ARG A 56 -11.50 2.13 2.20
N THR A 57 -11.09 0.89 2.43
CA THR A 57 -11.77 0.01 3.38
C THR A 57 -11.83 0.69 4.75
N GLY A 58 -12.97 0.62 5.41
CA GLY A 58 -13.20 1.27 6.72
C GLY A 58 -13.48 2.79 6.65
N ASP A 59 -13.14 3.47 5.55
CA ASP A 59 -13.45 4.89 5.39
C ASP A 59 -14.91 5.08 4.97
N GLN A 60 -15.63 6.00 5.64
CA GLN A 60 -16.96 6.42 5.21
C GLN A 60 -16.93 7.45 4.06
N ARG A 61 -15.74 7.93 3.67
CA ARG A 61 -15.57 9.02 2.70
C ARG A 61 -14.45 8.72 1.71
N PRO A 62 -14.61 9.11 0.44
CA PRO A 62 -13.56 8.97 -0.56
C PRO A 62 -12.32 9.79 -0.17
N LEU A 63 -11.14 9.23 -0.42
CA LEU A 63 -9.84 9.80 -0.04
C LEU A 63 -9.35 10.82 -1.08
N HIS A 64 -9.11 10.36 -2.30
CA HIS A 64 -8.66 11.15 -3.44
C HIS A 64 -9.33 10.64 -4.72
N GLN A 65 -9.27 11.44 -5.78
CA GLN A 65 -9.68 10.99 -7.11
C GLN A 65 -8.74 9.89 -7.60
N TRP A 66 -9.23 8.97 -8.43
CA TRP A 66 -8.41 8.00 -9.12
C TRP A 66 -7.23 8.69 -9.84
N SER A 67 -6.06 8.08 -9.78
CA SER A 67 -4.84 8.59 -10.41
C SER A 67 -3.90 7.43 -10.71
N GLU A 68 -3.51 7.30 -11.99
CA GLU A 68 -2.49 6.35 -12.42
C GLU A 68 -1.13 6.65 -11.78
N ASP A 69 -0.80 7.92 -11.57
CA ASP A 69 0.44 8.33 -10.88
C ASP A 69 0.48 7.83 -9.45
N LYS A 70 -0.66 7.83 -8.75
CA LYS A 70 -0.75 7.27 -7.40
C LYS A 70 -0.59 5.75 -7.43
N LEU A 71 -1.21 5.06 -8.39
CA LEU A 71 -1.04 3.61 -8.56
C LEU A 71 0.42 3.25 -8.84
N ARG A 72 1.08 4.00 -9.73
CA ARG A 72 2.49 3.85 -10.08
C ARG A 72 3.40 4.00 -8.87
N SER A 73 3.21 5.08 -8.10
CA SER A 73 3.97 5.33 -6.86
C SER A 73 3.78 4.20 -5.86
N ASP A 74 2.53 3.77 -5.64
CA ASP A 74 2.20 2.67 -4.72
C ASP A 74 2.87 1.37 -5.17
N LEU A 75 2.87 1.07 -6.46
CA LEU A 75 3.49 -0.15 -7.00
C LEU A 75 5.01 -0.15 -6.79
N VAL A 76 5.69 0.97 -7.09
CA VAL A 76 7.15 1.12 -6.91
C VAL A 76 7.54 0.98 -5.44
N GLU A 77 6.86 1.72 -4.55
CA GLU A 77 7.16 1.69 -3.11
C GLU A 77 6.89 0.30 -2.50
N SER A 78 5.79 -0.35 -2.92
CA SER A 78 5.42 -1.66 -2.41
C SER A 78 6.38 -2.75 -2.88
N ALA A 79 6.87 -2.65 -4.13
CA ALA A 79 7.83 -3.57 -4.74
C ALA A 79 9.29 -3.34 -4.31
N LEU A 80 9.57 -2.41 -3.38
CA LEU A 80 10.92 -2.11 -2.88
C LEU A 80 11.92 -1.81 -4.01
N ASP A 81 11.48 -1.06 -5.02
CA ASP A 81 12.26 -0.69 -6.21
C ASP A 81 12.77 -1.88 -7.06
N GLN A 82 12.17 -3.07 -6.92
CA GLN A 82 12.56 -4.27 -7.68
C GLN A 82 11.98 -4.29 -9.11
N LEU A 83 11.01 -3.43 -9.41
CA LEU A 83 10.45 -3.29 -10.75
C LEU A 83 11.17 -2.20 -11.54
N THR A 84 11.48 -2.48 -12.81
CA THR A 84 11.95 -1.47 -13.75
C THR A 84 10.83 -0.50 -14.13
N PRO A 85 11.15 0.74 -14.55
CA PRO A 85 10.12 1.69 -15.00
C PRO A 85 9.20 1.13 -16.09
N THR A 86 9.75 0.32 -17.01
CA THR A 86 8.96 -0.30 -18.10
C THR A 86 8.00 -1.36 -17.60
N GLU A 87 8.41 -2.20 -16.64
CA GLU A 87 7.52 -3.20 -16.02
C GLU A 87 6.39 -2.50 -15.24
N VAL A 88 6.72 -1.43 -14.54
CA VAL A 88 5.73 -0.60 -13.82
C VAL A 88 4.67 -0.07 -14.78
N GLU A 89 5.05 0.56 -15.90
CA GLU A 89 4.08 1.05 -16.88
C GLU A 89 3.23 -0.07 -17.48
N ALA A 90 3.84 -1.23 -17.75
CA ALA A 90 3.13 -2.37 -18.30
C ALA A 90 2.07 -2.92 -17.33
N ILE A 91 2.40 -3.01 -16.03
CA ILE A 91 1.48 -3.43 -14.97
C ILE A 91 0.37 -2.39 -14.80
N VAL A 92 0.73 -1.10 -14.71
CA VAL A 92 -0.25 0.00 -14.55
C VAL A 92 -1.24 0.01 -15.71
N GLY A 93 -0.76 -0.08 -16.96
CA GLY A 93 -1.62 -0.09 -18.14
C GLY A 93 -2.60 -1.27 -18.14
N GLU A 94 -2.14 -2.47 -17.78
CA GLU A 94 -3.01 -3.66 -17.71
C GLU A 94 -4.05 -3.54 -16.59
N VAL A 95 -3.66 -3.03 -15.42
CA VAL A 95 -4.58 -2.77 -14.30
C VAL A 95 -5.63 -1.73 -14.69
N VAL A 96 -5.24 -0.62 -15.34
CA VAL A 96 -6.16 0.41 -15.82
C VAL A 96 -7.17 -0.16 -16.81
N VAL A 97 -6.73 -1.01 -17.75
CA VAL A 97 -7.62 -1.69 -18.70
C VAL A 97 -8.59 -2.63 -17.96
N GLY A 98 -8.08 -3.40 -16.99
CA GLY A 98 -8.87 -4.32 -16.17
C GLY A 98 -9.96 -3.60 -15.35
N LEU A 99 -9.58 -2.54 -14.64
CA LEU A 99 -10.49 -1.69 -13.87
C LEU A 99 -11.50 -1.01 -14.78
N THR A 100 -11.07 -0.42 -15.89
CA THR A 100 -11.98 0.24 -16.85
C THR A 100 -13.04 -0.72 -17.37
N ARG A 101 -12.65 -1.96 -17.66
CA ARG A 101 -13.59 -3.01 -18.09
C ARG A 101 -14.59 -3.35 -16.98
N LYS A 102 -14.13 -3.54 -15.73
CA LYS A 102 -14.99 -3.88 -14.57
C LYS A 102 -15.94 -2.73 -14.19
N VAL A 103 -15.47 -1.48 -14.22
CA VAL A 103 -16.25 -0.27 -13.94
C VAL A 103 -17.43 -0.10 -14.91
N ARG A 104 -17.27 -0.58 -16.15
CA ARG A 104 -18.28 -0.46 -17.22
C ARG A 104 -19.31 -1.60 -17.22
N GLN A 105 -19.18 -2.61 -16.36
CA GLN A 105 -20.13 -3.72 -16.32
C GLN A 105 -21.45 -3.27 -15.69
N PRO A 106 -22.60 -3.40 -16.39
CA PRO A 106 -23.90 -3.02 -15.85
C PRO A 106 -24.44 -4.08 -14.86
N GLY A 107 -25.21 -3.64 -13.86
CA GLY A 107 -25.99 -4.51 -12.96
C GLY A 107 -25.53 -4.52 -11.51
N ASP A 108 -26.03 -5.49 -10.74
CA ASP A 108 -25.81 -5.67 -9.28
C ASP A 108 -24.34 -6.00 -8.92
N GLN A 109 -23.49 -6.21 -9.93
CA GLN A 109 -22.04 -6.44 -9.81
C GLN A 109 -21.20 -5.16 -10.04
N SER A 110 -21.84 -3.98 -10.13
CA SER A 110 -21.13 -2.71 -10.25
C SER A 110 -20.14 -2.52 -9.10
N MET A 111 -18.84 -2.47 -9.42
CA MET A 111 -17.79 -2.10 -8.46
C MET A 111 -17.85 -0.62 -8.05
N VAL A 112 -18.69 0.17 -8.72
CA VAL A 112 -18.84 1.60 -8.47
C VAL A 112 -19.91 1.84 -7.42
N LEU A 113 -19.52 2.57 -6.37
CA LEU A 113 -20.37 2.98 -5.27
C LEU A 113 -20.73 4.45 -5.38
N LYS A 114 -21.99 4.79 -5.11
CA LYS A 114 -22.39 6.18 -4.89
C LYS A 114 -22.07 6.58 -3.45
N THR A 115 -21.35 7.69 -3.27
CA THR A 115 -20.96 8.21 -1.95
C THR A 115 -21.01 9.75 -1.92
N GLN A 116 -20.76 10.36 -0.77
CA GLN A 116 -20.82 11.82 -0.59
C GLN A 116 -19.45 12.41 -0.26
N LEU A 117 -19.05 13.42 -1.03
CA LEU A 117 -17.89 14.25 -0.74
C LEU A 117 -18.33 15.48 0.08
N ARG A 118 -17.92 15.55 1.35
CA ARG A 118 -18.18 16.72 2.21
C ARG A 118 -17.14 17.81 1.93
N GLN A 119 -17.59 18.93 1.38
CA GLN A 119 -16.77 20.15 1.31
C GLN A 119 -17.04 21.02 2.54
N VAL A 120 -15.98 21.64 3.09
CA VAL A 120 -16.01 22.39 4.37
C VAL A 120 -17.01 23.56 4.37
N ARG A 121 -17.55 23.97 3.21
CA ARG A 121 -18.45 25.13 3.06
C ARG A 121 -19.70 24.92 2.20
N HIS A 122 -19.96 23.71 1.67
CA HIS A 122 -21.08 23.47 0.72
C HIS A 122 -21.88 22.20 1.04
N ARG A 123 -23.09 22.08 0.46
CA ARG A 123 -23.88 20.83 0.48
C ARG A 123 -23.01 19.66 0.00
N PRO A 124 -23.14 18.47 0.60
CA PRO A 124 -22.40 17.29 0.15
C PRO A 124 -22.64 17.06 -1.34
N LYS A 125 -21.56 16.89 -2.11
CA LYS A 125 -21.64 16.55 -3.53
C LYS A 125 -21.68 15.04 -3.64
N ASP A 126 -22.71 14.50 -4.29
CA ASP A 126 -22.75 13.09 -4.65
C ASP A 126 -21.62 12.81 -5.65
N VAL A 127 -20.77 11.84 -5.31
CA VAL A 127 -19.67 11.37 -6.15
C VAL A 127 -19.73 9.85 -6.27
N TYR A 128 -19.00 9.31 -7.23
CA TYR A 128 -18.88 7.87 -7.44
C TYR A 128 -17.47 7.42 -7.07
N ALA A 129 -17.33 6.22 -6.52
CA ALA A 129 -16.06 5.71 -6.05
C ALA A 129 -15.89 4.22 -6.34
N ILE A 130 -14.64 3.79 -6.51
CA ILE A 130 -14.21 2.38 -6.49
C ILE A 130 -13.56 2.08 -5.14
N LYS A 131 -13.63 0.82 -4.68
CA LYS A 131 -12.94 0.45 -3.44
C LYS A 131 -11.46 0.24 -3.68
N ASP A 132 -10.66 0.54 -2.67
CA ASP A 132 -9.24 0.19 -2.64
C ASP A 132 -8.99 -1.33 -2.77
N THR A 133 -9.90 -2.15 -2.23
CA THR A 133 -9.86 -3.62 -2.40
C THR A 133 -9.95 -4.02 -3.86
N ASP A 134 -10.77 -3.35 -4.66
CA ASP A 134 -10.94 -3.71 -6.06
C ASP A 134 -9.69 -3.35 -6.89
N ILE A 135 -9.05 -2.22 -6.55
CA ILE A 135 -7.76 -1.82 -7.14
C ILE A 135 -6.68 -2.84 -6.76
N ARG A 136 -6.59 -3.18 -5.47
CA ARG A 136 -5.64 -4.18 -4.95
C ARG A 136 -5.81 -5.51 -5.67
N ASP A 137 -7.04 -6.02 -5.77
CA ASP A 137 -7.32 -7.33 -6.34
C ASP A 137 -7.00 -7.36 -7.85
N GLU A 138 -7.21 -6.25 -8.58
CA GLU A 138 -6.77 -6.13 -9.98
C GLU A 138 -5.24 -6.13 -10.10
N VAL A 139 -4.53 -5.43 -9.22
CA VAL A 139 -3.06 -5.42 -9.21
C VAL A 139 -2.50 -6.81 -8.90
N GLU A 140 -3.00 -7.48 -7.87
CA GLU A 140 -2.59 -8.85 -7.51
C GLU A 140 -2.87 -9.83 -8.66
N GLN A 141 -4.00 -9.68 -9.35
CA GLN A 141 -4.32 -10.48 -10.53
C GLN A 141 -3.36 -10.22 -11.71
N CYS A 142 -3.00 -8.96 -11.96
CA CYS A 142 -2.05 -8.59 -13.01
C CYS A 142 -0.64 -9.16 -12.71
N LEU A 143 -0.15 -8.99 -11.47
CA LEU A 143 1.14 -9.53 -11.05
C LEU A 143 1.21 -11.06 -11.18
N ARG A 144 0.12 -11.76 -10.81
CA ARG A 144 0.01 -13.22 -10.99
C ARG A 144 0.08 -13.63 -12.46
N LYS A 145 -0.63 -12.95 -13.36
CA LYS A 145 -0.60 -13.26 -14.80
C LYS A 145 0.77 -13.07 -15.45
N ARG A 146 1.58 -12.19 -14.86
CA ARG A 146 2.94 -11.88 -15.31
C ARG A 146 4.02 -12.70 -14.62
N GLU A 147 3.64 -13.67 -13.78
CA GLU A 147 4.56 -14.53 -13.03
C GLU A 147 5.50 -13.73 -12.11
N HIS A 148 5.04 -12.56 -11.63
CA HIS A 148 5.77 -11.72 -10.67
C HIS A 148 5.40 -12.07 -9.23
N ASP A 149 5.54 -13.34 -8.84
CA ASP A 149 5.00 -13.85 -7.57
C ASP A 149 5.61 -13.20 -6.33
N MET A 150 6.94 -13.00 -6.29
CA MET A 150 7.57 -12.31 -5.16
C MET A 150 7.16 -10.83 -5.07
N ILE A 151 7.01 -10.15 -6.20
CA ILE A 151 6.51 -8.76 -6.23
C ILE A 151 5.06 -8.71 -5.75
N ARG A 152 4.24 -9.71 -6.11
CA ARG A 152 2.88 -9.86 -5.59
C ARG A 152 2.87 -10.01 -4.07
N VAL A 153 3.74 -10.84 -3.50
CA VAL A 153 3.88 -10.98 -2.04
C VAL A 153 4.28 -9.65 -1.40
N LEU A 154 5.30 -8.95 -1.92
CA LEU A 154 5.73 -7.64 -1.40
C LEU A 154 4.63 -6.58 -1.49
N TYR A 155 3.89 -6.57 -2.60
CA TYR A 155 2.72 -5.72 -2.78
C TYR A 155 1.64 -6.02 -1.74
N SER A 156 1.30 -7.30 -1.54
CA SER A 156 0.32 -7.71 -0.54
C SER A 156 0.75 -7.36 0.88
N LEU A 157 2.04 -7.50 1.25
CA LEU A 157 2.55 -7.05 2.55
C LEU A 157 2.33 -5.55 2.75
N ALA A 158 2.58 -4.72 1.74
CA ALA A 158 2.42 -3.27 1.84
C ALA A 158 0.97 -2.81 1.87
N VAL A 159 0.07 -3.50 1.16
CA VAL A 159 -1.33 -3.07 1.00
C VAL A 159 -2.26 -3.76 2.00
N ARG A 160 -2.13 -5.08 2.19
CA ARG A 160 -2.90 -5.84 3.18
C ARG A 160 -2.35 -5.68 4.58
N GLY A 161 -1.05 -5.40 4.73
CA GLY A 161 -0.46 -4.96 6.00
C GLY A 161 -0.81 -3.52 6.40
N ARG A 162 -1.68 -2.81 5.68
CA ARG A 162 -2.13 -1.47 6.12
C ARG A 162 -3.07 -1.61 7.31
N VAL A 163 -2.64 -1.09 8.44
CA VAL A 163 -3.47 -1.02 9.65
C VAL A 163 -4.26 0.27 9.61
N LEU A 164 -5.59 0.15 9.62
CA LEU A 164 -6.48 1.31 9.53
C LEU A 164 -6.68 1.91 10.91
N ARG A 165 -6.61 3.24 11.00
CA ARG A 165 -6.93 3.98 12.23
C ARG A 165 -8.23 4.76 12.08
N SER A 166 -9.01 4.79 13.14
CA SER A 166 -10.19 5.61 13.27
C SER A 166 -9.82 7.11 13.28
N ARG A 167 -10.82 7.98 13.17
CA ARG A 167 -10.62 9.44 13.32
C ARG A 167 -10.06 9.85 14.70
N GLN A 168 -10.21 9.00 15.70
CA GLN A 168 -9.69 9.19 17.07
C GLN A 168 -8.32 8.51 17.25
N ASN A 169 -7.68 8.09 16.15
CA ASN A 169 -6.38 7.43 16.11
C ASN A 169 -6.36 6.02 16.76
N GLU A 170 -7.52 5.41 16.99
CA GLU A 170 -7.63 4.03 17.48
C GLU A 170 -7.45 3.06 16.32
N VAL A 171 -6.70 1.98 16.53
CA VAL A 171 -6.58 0.92 15.52
C VAL A 171 -7.94 0.24 15.39
N LEU A 172 -8.45 0.12 14.17
CA LEU A 172 -9.72 -0.57 13.92
C LEU A 172 -9.51 -2.09 14.05
N ASP A 173 -10.37 -2.76 14.81
CA ASP A 173 -10.34 -4.23 14.94
C ASP A 173 -10.44 -4.91 13.57
N ASN A 174 -9.67 -5.98 13.36
CA ASN A 174 -9.52 -6.72 12.10
C ASN A 174 -8.99 -5.91 10.91
N SER A 175 -8.24 -4.82 11.15
CA SER A 175 -7.67 -4.02 10.07
C SER A 175 -6.30 -4.51 9.61
N GLY A 176 -6.30 -5.27 8.52
CA GLY A 176 -5.08 -5.68 7.81
C GLY A 176 -4.24 -6.73 8.54
N TRP A 177 -3.07 -7.04 7.99
CA TRP A 177 -2.13 -7.99 8.57
C TRP A 177 -1.30 -7.34 9.67
N HIS A 178 -1.19 -8.03 10.79
CA HIS A 178 -0.42 -7.59 11.95
C HIS A 178 0.77 -8.50 12.24
N ARG A 179 0.64 -9.79 11.92
CA ARG A 179 1.64 -10.81 12.22
C ARG A 179 1.97 -11.65 10.99
N ALA A 180 3.06 -12.40 11.09
CA ALA A 180 3.48 -13.34 10.04
C ALA A 180 2.41 -14.40 9.75
N GLU A 181 1.64 -14.81 10.75
CA GLU A 181 0.55 -15.76 10.63
C GLU A 181 -0.51 -15.29 9.63
N ASP A 182 -0.88 -14.01 9.64
CA ASP A 182 -1.86 -13.46 8.69
C ASP A 182 -1.35 -13.56 7.23
N VAL A 183 -0.04 -13.42 7.05
CA VAL A 183 0.62 -13.58 5.75
C VAL A 183 0.60 -15.05 5.32
N LEU A 184 0.94 -15.96 6.23
CA LEU A 184 0.93 -17.41 5.97
C LEU A 184 -0.48 -17.90 5.62
N GLU A 185 -1.50 -17.49 6.37
CA GLU A 185 -2.90 -17.80 6.06
C GLU A 185 -3.28 -17.35 4.65
N TRP A 186 -2.85 -16.16 4.24
CA TRP A 186 -3.06 -15.70 2.88
C TRP A 186 -2.29 -16.52 1.85
N LEU A 187 -1.02 -16.86 2.08
CA LEU A 187 -0.25 -17.71 1.16
C LEU A 187 -0.96 -19.04 0.91
N TYR A 188 -1.62 -19.60 1.93
CA TYR A 188 -2.29 -20.91 1.86
C TYR A 188 -3.69 -20.89 1.26
N LEU A 189 -4.23 -19.74 0.85
CA LEU A 189 -5.49 -19.71 0.12
C LEU A 189 -5.34 -20.44 -1.22
N ASP A 190 -6.37 -21.19 -1.63
CA ASP A 190 -6.37 -22.01 -2.86
C ASP A 190 -5.99 -21.21 -4.12
N ASP A 191 -6.36 -19.93 -4.17
CA ASP A 191 -6.09 -19.04 -5.29
C ASP A 191 -4.71 -18.34 -5.23
N ASN A 192 -3.90 -18.64 -4.21
CA ASN A 192 -2.59 -18.04 -4.00
C ASN A 192 -1.47 -19.05 -4.24
N TYR A 193 -1.01 -19.75 -3.20
CA TYR A 193 0.12 -20.68 -3.25
C TYR A 193 -0.17 -21.94 -2.42
N PRO A 194 -1.22 -22.72 -2.80
CA PRO A 194 -1.66 -23.86 -1.99
C PRO A 194 -0.60 -24.95 -1.82
N HIS A 195 0.38 -25.04 -2.73
CA HIS A 195 1.50 -25.98 -2.64
C HIS A 195 2.42 -25.71 -1.43
N LEU A 196 2.35 -24.52 -0.84
CA LEU A 196 3.13 -24.14 0.36
C LEU A 196 2.42 -24.53 1.66
N GLN A 197 1.19 -25.02 1.61
CA GLN A 197 0.41 -25.32 2.79
C GLN A 197 1.06 -26.45 3.60
N PRO A 198 1.41 -26.22 4.89
CA PRO A 198 2.01 -27.24 5.72
C PRO A 198 0.95 -28.23 6.20
N ALA A 199 1.38 -29.44 6.57
CA ALA A 199 0.49 -30.44 7.19
C ALA A 199 -0.14 -29.93 8.51
N ARG A 200 0.55 -29.02 9.20
CA ARG A 200 0.06 -28.35 10.40
C ARG A 200 0.51 -26.90 10.40
N PHE A 201 -0.43 -25.99 10.66
CA PHE A 201 -0.12 -24.57 10.79
C PHE A 201 0.82 -24.31 11.98
N PRO A 202 1.88 -23.50 11.81
CA PRO A 202 2.85 -23.22 12.88
C PRO A 202 2.19 -22.50 14.05
N ARG A 203 2.59 -22.84 15.28
CA ARG A 203 2.10 -22.17 16.48
C ARG A 203 3.22 -21.35 17.11
N ARG A 204 2.97 -20.06 17.28
CA ARG A 204 3.88 -19.16 17.99
C ARG A 204 3.81 -19.37 19.50
N GLU A 205 4.96 -19.49 20.14
CA GLU A 205 5.07 -19.49 21.60
C GLU A 205 4.92 -18.08 22.18
N ALA A 206 4.47 -18.00 23.44
CA ALA A 206 4.39 -16.73 24.14
C ALA A 206 5.79 -16.21 24.44
N VAL A 207 6.02 -14.92 24.16
CA VAL A 207 7.28 -14.24 24.42
C VAL A 207 7.06 -13.07 25.37
N TYR A 208 8.09 -12.71 26.13
CA TYR A 208 8.05 -11.53 26.98
C TYR A 208 8.22 -10.25 26.15
N GLU A 209 7.88 -9.12 26.75
CA GLU A 209 7.97 -7.79 26.15
C GLU A 209 9.04 -6.96 26.86
N GLU A 210 9.86 -6.27 26.07
CA GLU A 210 10.85 -5.32 26.52
C GLU A 210 10.45 -3.90 26.09
N ILE A 211 10.56 -2.95 27.01
CA ILE A 211 10.36 -1.53 26.70
C ILE A 211 11.71 -0.88 26.52
N TRP A 212 11.97 -0.36 25.32
CA TRP A 212 13.16 0.42 25.05
C TRP A 212 12.86 1.90 25.13
N THR A 213 13.66 2.60 25.92
CA THR A 213 13.64 4.07 25.99
C THR A 213 14.82 4.61 25.18
N PRO A 214 14.56 5.39 24.12
CA PRO A 214 15.64 5.96 23.34
C PRO A 214 16.39 7.01 24.15
N GLU A 215 17.72 6.96 24.08
CA GLU A 215 18.60 7.99 24.60
C GLU A 215 19.30 8.68 23.42
N ALA A 216 19.93 9.82 23.67
CA ALA A 216 20.72 10.49 22.65
C ALA A 216 21.81 9.55 22.14
N ASN A 217 21.81 9.29 20.83
CA ASN A 217 22.90 8.56 20.20
C ASN A 217 24.21 9.34 20.35
N GLY A 218 25.33 8.62 20.43
CA GLY A 218 26.64 9.23 20.25
C GLY A 218 26.85 9.73 18.82
N MET A 219 28.10 9.92 18.41
CA MET A 219 28.37 10.29 17.01
C MET A 219 27.91 9.19 16.05
N ASP A 220 27.07 9.56 15.08
CA ASP A 220 26.69 8.69 13.96
C ASP A 220 27.96 8.28 13.16
N PRO A 221 27.95 7.11 12.48
CA PRO A 221 29.04 6.71 11.61
C PRO A 221 29.33 7.77 10.55
N VAL A 222 30.59 7.91 10.15
CA VAL A 222 30.99 8.87 9.11
C VAL A 222 30.91 8.23 7.73
N PHE A 223 31.20 6.94 7.65
CA PHE A 223 31.24 6.21 6.38
C PHE A 223 30.47 4.89 6.42
N VAL A 224 29.91 4.51 5.28
CA VAL A 224 29.31 3.21 5.02
C VAL A 224 30.05 2.49 3.90
N ARG A 225 30.43 1.23 4.13
CA ARG A 225 30.98 0.33 3.10
C ARG A 225 29.86 -0.57 2.58
N LYS A 226 29.57 -0.50 1.29
CA LYS A 226 28.60 -1.39 0.64
C LYS A 226 29.28 -2.71 0.23
N LYS A 227 28.55 -3.82 0.19
CA LYS A 227 29.03 -5.06 -0.43
C LYS A 227 29.36 -4.76 -1.91
N PRO A 228 30.58 -5.00 -2.39
CA PRO A 228 30.92 -4.73 -3.78
C PRO A 228 30.19 -5.73 -4.68
N ARG A 229 29.57 -5.25 -5.78
CA ARG A 229 29.05 -6.12 -6.84
C ARG A 229 30.16 -6.71 -7.70
N SER A 230 31.27 -5.98 -7.86
CA SER A 230 32.55 -6.45 -8.40
C SER A 230 33.68 -5.52 -7.90
N GLY A 231 34.89 -6.04 -7.73
CA GLY A 231 36.05 -5.25 -7.29
C GLY A 231 36.05 -4.87 -5.79
N ARG A 232 36.81 -3.83 -5.43
CA ARG A 232 37.01 -3.38 -4.04
C ARG A 232 36.02 -2.30 -3.65
N SER A 233 35.35 -2.45 -2.50
CA SER A 233 34.40 -1.47 -1.98
C SER A 233 35.10 -0.27 -1.33
N THR A 234 34.79 0.94 -1.82
CA THR A 234 35.22 2.21 -1.22
C THR A 234 34.18 2.70 -0.20
N PRO A 235 34.60 3.27 0.95
CA PRO A 235 33.68 3.89 1.88
C PRO A 235 32.96 5.08 1.23
N LEU A 236 31.64 5.13 1.36
CA LEU A 236 30.82 6.27 0.99
C LEU A 236 30.47 7.07 2.25
N ALA A 237 30.16 8.35 2.12
CA ALA A 237 29.62 9.12 3.23
C ALA A 237 28.34 8.47 3.75
N PHE A 238 28.24 8.29 5.06
CA PHE A 238 27.00 7.84 5.69
C PHE A 238 26.03 9.02 5.77
N VAL A 239 24.84 8.85 5.19
CA VAL A 239 23.77 9.85 5.22
C VAL A 239 22.61 9.25 6.01
N LYS A 240 22.39 9.78 7.22
CA LYS A 240 21.36 9.29 8.15
C LYS A 240 19.97 9.28 7.52
N ASP A 241 19.60 10.34 6.81
CA ASP A 241 18.27 10.45 6.20
C ASP A 241 18.05 9.37 5.12
N GLN A 242 19.10 8.97 4.39
CA GLN A 242 19.00 7.85 3.45
C GLN A 242 18.83 6.51 4.17
N PHE A 243 19.45 6.36 5.35
CA PHE A 243 19.26 5.17 6.18
C PHE A 243 17.84 5.11 6.77
N VAL A 244 17.30 6.23 7.25
CA VAL A 244 15.91 6.29 7.73
C VAL A 244 14.93 6.02 6.59
N ALA A 245 15.12 6.65 5.42
CA ALA A 245 14.25 6.46 4.26
C ALA A 245 14.24 5.01 3.76
N SER A 246 15.34 4.26 3.90
CA SER A 246 15.32 2.83 3.53
C SER A 246 14.49 2.00 4.52
N ILE A 247 14.54 2.31 5.81
CA ILE A 247 13.69 1.67 6.83
C ILE A 247 12.21 2.02 6.58
N GLU A 248 11.91 3.28 6.21
CA GLU A 248 10.55 3.72 5.87
C GLU A 248 9.90 2.86 4.76
N LYS A 249 10.68 2.41 3.78
CA LYS A 249 10.19 1.49 2.73
C LYS A 249 9.75 0.14 3.28
N ALA A 250 10.44 -0.40 4.29
CA ALA A 250 10.05 -1.65 4.92
C ALA A 250 8.82 -1.50 5.81
N VAL A 251 8.68 -0.36 6.51
CA VAL A 251 7.51 -0.06 7.35
C VAL A 251 6.36 0.60 6.58
N LEU A 252 6.37 0.55 5.25
CA LEU A 252 5.30 1.10 4.40
C LEU A 252 3.94 0.52 4.79
N GLY A 253 2.95 1.39 4.95
CA GLY A 253 1.59 1.01 5.35
C GLY A 253 1.41 0.75 6.85
N ARG A 254 2.50 0.74 7.64
CA ARG A 254 2.44 0.52 9.09
C ARG A 254 2.05 1.80 9.85
N PRO A 255 1.40 1.69 11.02
CA PRO A 255 1.10 2.84 11.85
C PRO A 255 2.34 3.64 12.23
N ASN A 256 2.26 4.97 12.14
CA ASN A 256 3.37 5.87 12.51
C ASN A 256 4.70 5.52 11.79
N ALA A 257 4.65 5.03 10.54
CA ALA A 257 5.81 4.53 9.79
C ALA A 257 7.05 5.43 9.89
N ALA A 258 6.90 6.75 9.68
CA ALA A 258 8.02 7.69 9.77
C ALA A 258 8.65 7.74 11.18
N ALA A 259 7.83 7.75 12.22
CA ALA A 259 8.33 7.71 13.59
C ALA A 259 8.99 6.35 13.88
N LEU A 260 8.34 5.25 13.51
CA LEU A 260 8.87 3.90 13.69
C LEU A 260 10.24 3.75 13.02
N ALA A 261 10.41 4.23 11.79
CA ALA A 261 11.69 4.21 11.09
C ALA A 261 12.78 5.02 11.83
N GLN A 262 12.43 6.17 12.41
CA GLN A 262 13.35 6.95 13.24
C GLN A 262 13.76 6.16 14.50
N TYR A 263 12.82 5.57 15.24
CA TYR A 263 13.14 4.77 16.43
C TYR A 263 14.02 3.56 16.10
N VAL A 264 13.71 2.83 15.04
CA VAL A 264 14.53 1.71 14.55
C VAL A 264 15.93 2.21 14.20
N SER A 265 16.04 3.35 13.50
CA SER A 265 17.35 3.95 13.19
C SER A 265 18.15 4.28 14.45
N TRP A 266 17.51 4.81 15.50
CA TRP A 266 18.17 5.13 16.75
C TRP A 266 18.63 3.87 17.48
N PHE A 267 17.76 2.86 17.56
CA PHE A 267 18.08 1.56 18.15
C PHE A 267 19.33 0.97 17.51
N VAL A 268 19.39 0.94 16.18
CA VAL A 268 20.53 0.39 15.43
C VAL A 268 21.79 1.22 15.63
N LEU A 269 21.71 2.54 15.43
CA LEU A 269 22.89 3.42 15.51
C LEU A 269 23.49 3.46 16.91
N ARG A 270 22.68 3.30 17.96
CA ARG A 270 23.16 3.21 19.35
C ARG A 270 24.12 2.03 19.54
N GLN A 271 23.82 0.87 18.95
CA GLN A 271 24.68 -0.32 19.01
C GLN A 271 26.00 -0.14 18.23
N LEU A 272 26.08 0.88 17.37
CA LEU A 272 27.23 1.17 16.51
C LEU A 272 28.06 2.36 17.00
N THR A 273 27.70 2.93 18.16
CA THR A 273 28.41 4.07 18.75
C THR A 273 29.91 3.79 18.86
N GLY A 274 30.73 4.73 18.38
CA GLY A 274 32.19 4.61 18.37
C GLY A 274 32.76 4.04 17.06
N GLN A 275 31.93 3.51 16.15
CA GLN A 275 32.38 3.02 14.85
C GLN A 275 32.30 4.13 13.79
N ARG A 276 33.47 4.64 13.37
CA ARG A 276 33.55 5.67 12.31
C ARG A 276 33.16 5.16 10.93
N THR A 277 33.31 3.86 10.67
CA THR A 277 32.98 3.22 9.40
C THR A 277 32.23 1.92 9.68
N VAL A 278 31.03 1.80 9.12
CA VAL A 278 30.17 0.62 9.28
C VAL A 278 29.93 -0.04 7.92
N SER A 279 29.55 -1.31 7.89
CA SER A 279 29.13 -1.96 6.64
C SER A 279 27.62 -1.82 6.42
N SER A 280 27.17 -1.86 5.16
CA SER A 280 25.73 -1.90 4.84
C SER A 280 25.06 -3.14 5.41
N SER A 281 25.76 -4.28 5.43
CA SER A 281 25.27 -5.53 6.02
C SER A 281 25.10 -5.41 7.53
N GLN A 282 26.02 -4.75 8.23
CA GLN A 282 25.91 -4.52 9.67
C GLN A 282 24.71 -3.63 10.03
N LEU A 283 24.46 -2.56 9.26
CA LEU A 283 23.24 -1.77 9.39
C LEU A 283 22.00 -2.63 9.08
N GLY A 284 22.06 -3.44 8.01
CA GLY A 284 21.02 -4.35 7.57
C GLY A 284 20.58 -5.36 8.63
N VAL A 285 21.55 -6.01 9.27
CA VAL A 285 21.34 -6.97 10.36
C VAL A 285 20.77 -6.28 11.59
N GLY A 286 21.28 -5.10 11.96
CA GLY A 286 20.72 -4.35 13.08
C GLY A 286 19.23 -3.99 12.87
N VAL A 287 18.87 -3.59 11.65
CA VAL A 287 17.45 -3.33 11.31
C VAL A 287 16.62 -4.61 11.33
N LEU A 288 17.13 -5.73 10.81
CA LEU A 288 16.50 -7.05 10.91
C LEU A 288 16.18 -7.41 12.36
N ASP A 289 17.19 -7.33 13.23
CA ASP A 289 17.08 -7.71 14.65
C ASP A 289 16.05 -6.84 15.38
N CYS A 290 16.01 -5.55 15.06
CA CYS A 290 15.04 -4.63 15.62
C CYS A 290 13.61 -4.93 15.11
N LEU A 291 13.42 -4.96 13.79
CA LEU A 291 12.10 -5.17 13.18
C LEU A 291 11.50 -6.53 13.55
N ARG A 292 12.32 -7.59 13.69
CA ARG A 292 11.86 -8.92 14.12
C ARG A 292 11.12 -8.89 15.46
N ARG A 293 11.45 -7.92 16.30
CA ARG A 293 10.90 -7.74 17.65
C ARG A 293 9.74 -6.74 17.68
N VAL A 294 9.69 -5.84 16.71
CA VAL A 294 8.75 -4.70 16.69
C VAL A 294 7.56 -4.95 15.77
N ASP A 295 7.79 -5.43 14.54
CA ASP A 295 6.75 -5.55 13.52
C ASP A 295 7.08 -6.65 12.50
N ASP A 296 6.29 -7.72 12.49
CA ASP A 296 6.52 -8.90 11.65
C ASP A 296 6.42 -8.58 10.15
N ILE A 297 5.51 -7.69 9.76
CA ILE A 297 5.28 -7.35 8.36
C ILE A 297 6.46 -6.52 7.82
N ALA A 298 6.90 -5.53 8.60
CA ALA A 298 8.07 -4.74 8.26
C ALA A 298 9.35 -5.58 8.26
N TYR A 299 9.47 -6.53 9.21
CA TYR A 299 10.55 -7.50 9.22
C TYR A 299 10.60 -8.30 7.92
N LEU A 300 9.48 -8.90 7.50
CA LEU A 300 9.42 -9.71 6.29
C LEU A 300 9.78 -8.90 5.04
N ARG A 301 9.27 -7.67 4.91
CA ARG A 301 9.64 -6.76 3.80
C ARG A 301 11.14 -6.44 3.78
N TRP A 302 11.72 -6.15 4.94
CA TRP A 302 13.15 -5.86 5.05
C TRP A 302 14.01 -7.12 4.80
N ALA A 303 13.58 -8.26 5.33
CA ALA A 303 14.25 -9.54 5.17
C ALA A 303 14.36 -9.94 3.71
N THR A 304 13.31 -9.72 2.89
CA THR A 304 13.36 -10.01 1.45
C THR A 304 14.56 -9.34 0.78
N VAL A 305 14.81 -8.06 1.06
CA VAL A 305 15.92 -7.31 0.46
C VAL A 305 17.26 -7.66 1.10
N MET A 306 17.31 -7.77 2.44
CA MET A 306 18.57 -8.02 3.16
C MET A 306 19.10 -9.42 2.87
N LYS A 307 18.22 -10.43 2.91
CA LYS A 307 18.57 -11.84 2.72
C LYS A 307 18.59 -12.26 1.26
N GLU A 308 18.35 -11.33 0.33
CA GLU A 308 18.32 -11.58 -1.11
C GLU A 308 17.28 -12.67 -1.48
N ILE A 309 16.13 -12.71 -0.79
CA ILE A 309 15.04 -13.67 -1.04
C ILE A 309 14.36 -13.33 -2.37
N ASP A 310 14.36 -14.28 -3.30
CA ASP A 310 13.85 -14.08 -4.66
C ASP A 310 12.66 -14.98 -5.04
N SER A 311 12.33 -15.98 -4.21
CA SER A 311 11.22 -16.91 -4.41
C SER A 311 10.19 -16.86 -3.29
N VAL A 312 8.96 -17.29 -3.60
CA VAL A 312 7.88 -17.34 -2.61
C VAL A 312 8.13 -18.46 -1.59
N GLU A 313 8.78 -19.53 -2.00
CA GLU A 313 9.22 -20.64 -1.15
C GLU A 313 10.19 -20.16 -0.07
N GLU A 314 11.26 -19.45 -0.45
CA GLU A 314 12.21 -18.88 0.52
C GLU A 314 11.56 -17.83 1.42
N PHE A 315 10.65 -17.02 0.88
CA PHE A 315 9.87 -16.08 1.68
C PHE A 315 8.99 -16.79 2.70
N HIS A 316 8.33 -17.88 2.30
CA HIS A 316 7.49 -18.70 3.16
C HIS A 316 8.32 -19.34 4.28
N ASP A 317 9.49 -19.90 3.97
CA ASP A 317 10.41 -20.46 4.96
C ASP A 317 10.82 -19.40 6.00
N GLU A 318 11.09 -18.18 5.55
CA GLU A 318 11.42 -17.05 6.44
C GLU A 318 10.24 -16.67 7.35
N ALA A 319 9.02 -16.63 6.81
CA ALA A 319 7.81 -16.36 7.58
C ALA A 319 7.51 -17.47 8.60
N ILE A 320 7.72 -18.74 8.22
CA ILE A 320 7.61 -19.89 9.12
C ILE A 320 8.64 -19.79 10.25
N ALA A 321 9.90 -19.50 9.91
CA ALA A 321 10.97 -19.33 10.90
C ALA A 321 10.69 -18.16 11.85
N LEU A 322 10.01 -17.10 11.40
CA LEU A 322 9.57 -16.01 12.28
C LEU A 322 8.52 -16.46 13.31
N VAL A 323 7.57 -17.31 12.90
CA VAL A 323 6.53 -17.83 13.79
C VAL A 323 7.08 -18.87 14.77
N LEU A 324 7.93 -19.79 14.31
CA LEU A 324 8.47 -20.89 15.12
C LEU A 324 9.58 -20.45 16.08
N HIS A 325 10.30 -19.39 15.76
CA HIS A 325 11.41 -18.88 16.58
C HIS A 325 11.19 -17.40 16.93
N PRO A 326 10.10 -17.06 17.66
CA PRO A 326 9.76 -15.68 17.93
C PRO A 326 10.80 -15.01 18.84
N SER A 327 11.17 -13.78 18.52
CA SER A 327 12.02 -12.96 19.39
C SER A 327 11.18 -12.25 20.46
N PRO A 328 11.77 -11.86 21.60
CA PRO A 328 11.09 -11.00 22.59
C PRO A 328 10.55 -9.74 21.94
N ARG A 329 9.30 -9.38 22.26
CA ARG A 329 8.67 -8.18 21.68
C ARG A 329 9.36 -6.93 22.20
N LEU A 330 9.48 -5.93 21.34
CA LEU A 330 10.11 -4.66 21.66
C LEU A 330 9.10 -3.53 21.44
N ALA A 331 8.79 -2.80 22.51
CA ALA A 331 8.01 -1.58 22.46
C ALA A 331 8.92 -0.36 22.64
N PHE A 332 8.67 0.70 21.86
CA PHE A 332 9.34 1.98 22.03
C PHE A 332 8.53 2.85 22.98
N ALA A 333 9.16 3.41 24.01
CA ALA A 333 8.46 4.26 24.96
C ALA A 333 7.93 5.56 24.30
N ASP A 334 6.64 5.87 24.49
CA ASP A 334 5.91 7.01 23.88
C ASP A 334 6.40 8.42 24.26
N ARG A 335 7.49 8.55 25.04
CA ARG A 335 7.91 9.82 25.67
C ARG A 335 8.86 10.68 24.84
N ILE A 336 9.01 10.44 23.54
CA ILE A 336 9.82 11.32 22.69
C ILE A 336 8.92 12.28 21.89
N ALA A 337 8.49 13.35 22.56
CA ALA A 337 8.60 14.64 21.89
C ALA A 337 10.09 14.87 21.61
N ARG A 338 10.46 15.38 20.43
CA ARG A 338 11.84 15.70 19.98
C ARG A 338 12.83 15.82 21.15
N PRO A 339 14.04 15.22 21.10
CA PRO A 339 14.98 15.24 22.23
C PRO A 339 15.18 16.67 22.73
N ILE A 340 14.45 17.01 23.79
CA ILE A 340 14.54 18.27 24.52
C ILE A 340 14.79 17.85 25.96
N GLU A 341 15.78 18.49 26.54
CA GLU A 341 16.38 18.26 27.84
C GLU A 341 15.42 17.66 28.88
N THR A 342 15.87 16.54 29.44
CA THR A 342 15.24 15.81 30.53
C THR A 342 14.77 16.74 31.65
N THR A 343 13.46 16.94 31.79
CA THR A 343 12.87 17.36 33.07
C THR A 343 12.46 16.11 33.83
N ARG A 344 13.16 15.84 34.94
CA ARG A 344 12.84 14.75 35.87
C ARG A 344 11.55 15.10 36.61
N ARG A 345 10.52 14.25 36.57
CA ARG A 345 9.42 14.29 37.54
C ARG A 345 9.69 13.27 38.66
N PRO A 346 9.53 13.65 39.94
CA PRO A 346 9.56 12.68 41.03
C PRO A 346 8.33 11.76 40.99
N PRO A 347 8.41 10.58 41.63
CA PRO A 347 7.29 9.64 41.71
C PRO A 347 6.12 10.23 42.52
N GLU A 348 4.89 9.94 42.08
CA GLU A 348 3.67 10.27 42.80
C GLU A 348 3.57 9.44 44.08
N ARG A 349 3.11 10.08 45.18
CA ARG A 349 2.97 9.48 46.52
C ARG A 349 1.71 8.65 46.65
#